data_AF-R5AR40-F1
#
_entry.id   AF-R5AR40-F1
#
_cell.length_a   1.000
_cell.length_b   1.000
_cell.length_c   1.000
_cell.angle_alpha   90.00
_cell.angle_beta   90.00
_cell.angle_gamma   90.00
#
_symmetry.space_group_name_H-M   'P 1'
#
loop_
_entity.id
_entity.type
_entity.pdbx_description
1 polymer ?
#
loop_
_entity_poly.entity_id
_entity_poly.type
_entity_poly.pdbx_seq_one_letter_code
_entity_poly.pdbx_strand_id
1 'polypeptide(L)'
;MNSLDELDARALEEFLISGCAIQRITAEKRAEGNGVWVDNVAPDRFFVNSFTDPRGHDIELVGMLHDMSLGEVLIRFGGGNRRREKRLAAIYSESALTGGFLTSCGCEDFDVAARADRCRVVEVWTLDSVELLACHDRRAARLVLADASERDRVESINARRRRLGQPTIAVQRRRSVRWRGSWFAPDGTLLATQLSPYSHGSHPFCVKLYPLIDGEVHPFIEDIVDQQRNINRSITLIDHILGTSAKGALLYPIESLPRGVELNDVAAMFSRPGAVIPVSQTRTQTMPQLLSTSANPAAAQLLRIEMEMMEKVSGVSSALQGQNVEGLGGSARLYAAQAENAAAAMRDIFDTFTSFRTSRNAKALASAINKPAGAGVDKRRKEPSAKGEKPD
;
A
#
# COMPACT_ATOMS: atom_id res chain seq x y z
N MET A 1 -18.77 13.68 6.75
CA MET A 1 -18.72 13.71 5.28
C MET A 1 -17.39 13.09 4.89
N ASN A 2 -17.42 11.93 4.23
CA ASN A 2 -16.27 11.03 3.92
C ASN A 2 -15.59 10.27 5.08
N SER A 3 -16.18 10.19 6.28
CA SER A 3 -15.69 9.39 7.44
C SER A 3 -14.16 9.30 7.58
N LEU A 4 -13.49 10.46 7.49
CA LEU A 4 -12.04 10.54 7.34
C LEU A 4 -11.27 9.92 8.49
N ASP A 5 -11.81 9.97 9.71
CA ASP A 5 -11.15 9.37 10.88
C ASP A 5 -11.08 7.85 10.78
N GLU A 6 -12.13 7.19 10.27
CA GLU A 6 -12.13 5.74 10.03
C GLU A 6 -11.17 5.39 8.90
N LEU A 7 -11.17 6.16 7.82
CA LEU A 7 -10.23 5.97 6.70
C LEU A 7 -8.78 6.16 7.16
N ASP A 8 -8.50 7.16 7.98
CA ASP A 8 -7.17 7.39 8.52
C ASP A 8 -6.74 6.27 9.47
N ALA A 9 -7.65 5.70 10.27
CA ALA A 9 -7.36 4.55 11.12
C ALA A 9 -6.96 3.32 10.27
N ARG A 10 -7.72 3.01 9.21
CA ARG A 10 -7.40 1.90 8.29
C ARG A 10 -6.14 2.15 7.48
N ALA A 11 -5.89 3.39 7.08
CA ALA A 11 -4.65 3.76 6.39
C ALA A 11 -3.43 3.66 7.31
N LEU A 12 -3.58 3.94 8.60
CA LEU A 12 -2.52 3.75 9.59
C LEU A 12 -2.22 2.25 9.82
N GLU A 13 -3.26 1.41 9.91
CA GLU A 13 -3.08 -0.05 10.00
C GLU A 13 -2.26 -0.57 8.81
N GLU A 14 -2.63 -0.19 7.58
CA GLU A 14 -1.89 -0.56 6.37
C GLU A 14 -0.46 -0.01 6.39
N PHE A 15 -0.27 1.25 6.79
CA PHE A 15 1.05 1.88 6.88
C PHE A 15 2.00 1.17 7.84
N LEU A 16 1.47 0.62 8.95
CA LEU A 16 2.28 -0.17 9.89
C LEU A 16 2.66 -1.53 9.31
N ILE A 17 1.79 -2.14 8.49
CA ILE A 17 1.98 -3.47 7.90
C ILE A 17 2.90 -3.41 6.68
N SER A 18 2.60 -2.55 5.72
CA SER A 18 3.27 -2.51 4.41
C SER A 18 4.20 -1.31 4.24
N GLY A 19 4.33 -0.42 5.23
CA GLY A 19 5.14 0.80 5.11
C GLY A 19 4.55 1.81 4.11
N CYS A 20 3.36 1.54 3.58
CA CYS A 20 2.72 2.28 2.51
C CYS A 20 1.40 2.90 2.98
N ALA A 21 1.24 4.20 2.82
CA ALA A 21 -0.03 4.89 2.98
C ALA A 21 -0.42 5.54 1.66
N ILE A 22 -1.50 5.05 1.04
CA ILE A 22 -1.95 5.50 -0.27
C ILE A 22 -3.42 5.90 -0.18
N GLN A 23 -3.70 7.15 -0.54
CA GLN A 23 -5.05 7.69 -0.61
C GLN A 23 -5.29 8.36 -1.96
N ARG A 24 -6.45 8.13 -2.56
CA ARG A 24 -6.89 8.76 -3.79
C ARG A 24 -7.87 9.89 -3.49
N ILE A 25 -7.62 11.06 -4.06
CA ILE A 25 -8.46 12.26 -3.87
C ILE A 25 -9.20 12.57 -5.17
N THR A 26 -10.53 12.54 -5.14
CA THR A 26 -11.35 12.86 -6.31
C THR A 26 -12.50 13.80 -6.03
N ALA A 27 -12.70 14.75 -6.94
CA ALA A 27 -13.90 15.56 -6.99
C ALA A 27 -14.91 14.88 -7.92
N GLU A 28 -15.88 14.15 -7.36
CA GLU A 28 -16.91 13.46 -8.13
C GLU A 28 -18.27 13.47 -7.41
N LYS A 29 -19.33 13.21 -8.18
CA LYS A 29 -20.68 13.08 -7.65
C LYS A 29 -20.94 11.61 -7.31
N ARG A 30 -21.07 11.32 -6.01
CA ARG A 30 -21.46 10.01 -5.48
C ARG A 30 -22.93 10.02 -5.03
N ALA A 31 -23.46 8.86 -4.68
CA ALA A 31 -24.82 8.73 -4.15
C ALA A 31 -25.05 9.63 -2.92
N GLU A 32 -24.02 9.82 -2.11
CA GLU A 32 -24.04 10.63 -0.87
C GLU A 32 -23.88 12.15 -1.11
N GLY A 33 -23.56 12.59 -2.33
CA GLY A 33 -23.44 14.01 -2.65
C GLY A 33 -22.38 14.34 -3.69
N ASN A 34 -22.25 15.63 -3.97
CA ASN A 34 -21.19 16.17 -4.83
C ASN A 34 -20.12 16.83 -3.95
N GLY A 35 -18.87 16.41 -4.09
CA GLY A 35 -17.79 16.92 -3.25
C GLY A 35 -16.45 16.28 -3.55
N VAL A 36 -15.46 16.59 -2.71
CA VAL A 36 -14.16 15.93 -2.71
C VAL A 36 -14.24 14.70 -1.80
N TRP A 37 -13.87 13.56 -2.36
CA TRP A 37 -13.79 12.27 -1.71
C TRP A 37 -12.34 11.84 -1.60
N VAL A 38 -12.04 11.17 -0.49
CA VAL A 38 -10.75 10.53 -0.21
C VAL A 38 -11.03 9.05 -0.02
N ASP A 39 -10.36 8.20 -0.78
CA ASP A 39 -10.47 6.75 -0.67
C ASP A 39 -9.11 6.15 -0.33
N ASN A 40 -9.08 5.15 0.54
CA ASN A 40 -7.87 4.36 0.76
C ASN A 40 -7.66 3.43 -0.45
N VAL A 41 -6.41 3.30 -0.88
CA VAL A 41 -6.01 2.43 -1.97
C VAL A 41 -5.11 1.34 -1.41
N ALA A 42 -5.44 0.10 -1.74
CA ALA A 42 -4.62 -1.04 -1.35
C ALA A 42 -3.31 -1.06 -2.17
N PRO A 43 -2.14 -1.34 -1.55
CA PRO A 43 -0.85 -1.28 -2.24
C PRO A 43 -0.73 -2.24 -3.44
N ASP A 44 -1.40 -3.38 -3.40
CA ASP A 44 -1.48 -4.38 -4.49
C ASP A 44 -2.10 -3.82 -5.78
N ARG A 45 -2.99 -2.83 -5.66
CA ARG A 45 -3.68 -2.18 -6.78
C ARG A 45 -3.03 -0.88 -7.20
N PHE A 46 -1.94 -0.48 -6.57
CA PHE A 46 -1.28 0.78 -6.82
C PHE A 46 0.09 0.55 -7.43
N PHE A 47 0.47 1.39 -8.38
CA PHE A 47 1.80 1.36 -8.96
C PHE A 47 2.32 2.77 -9.18
N VAL A 48 3.64 2.91 -9.06
CA VAL A 48 4.36 4.18 -9.16
C VAL A 48 5.74 3.90 -9.74
N ASN A 49 6.35 4.87 -10.43
CA ASN A 49 7.75 4.73 -10.81
C ASN A 49 8.64 4.60 -9.56
N SER A 50 9.79 3.95 -9.70
CA SER A 50 10.81 3.98 -8.64
C SER A 50 11.19 5.43 -8.35
N PHE A 51 11.12 5.82 -7.09
CA PHE A 51 11.38 7.19 -6.64
C PHE A 51 12.16 7.15 -5.33
N THR A 52 13.00 8.16 -5.11
CA THR A 52 13.95 8.24 -3.98
C THR A 52 13.61 9.38 -3.04
N ASP A 53 12.93 10.45 -3.50
CA ASP A 53 12.48 11.52 -2.60
C ASP A 53 11.30 11.01 -1.74
N PRO A 54 11.42 10.95 -0.40
CA PRO A 54 10.32 10.54 0.48
C PRO A 54 9.10 11.50 0.46
N ARG A 55 9.23 12.64 -0.22
CA ARG A 55 8.13 13.59 -0.49
C ARG A 55 7.41 13.30 -1.80
N GLY A 56 7.99 12.46 -2.69
CA GLY A 56 7.42 12.05 -3.97
C GLY A 56 7.44 13.13 -5.06
N HIS A 57 8.39 14.07 -5.03
CA HIS A 57 8.49 15.10 -6.09
C HIS A 57 9.07 14.59 -7.41
N ASP A 58 9.80 13.48 -7.35
CA ASP A 58 10.40 12.73 -8.46
C ASP A 58 9.47 11.65 -9.03
N ILE A 59 8.20 11.64 -8.61
CA ILE A 59 7.18 10.79 -9.20
C ILE A 59 6.78 11.40 -10.56
N GLU A 60 6.98 10.62 -11.62
CA GLU A 60 6.62 10.98 -13.00
C GLU A 60 5.50 10.09 -13.54
N LEU A 61 5.29 8.91 -12.95
CA LEU A 61 4.24 7.97 -13.30
C LEU A 61 3.60 7.41 -12.05
N VAL A 62 2.27 7.47 -12.00
CA VAL A 62 1.49 6.91 -10.89
C VAL A 62 0.16 6.40 -11.39
N GLY A 63 -0.31 5.29 -10.85
CA GLY A 63 -1.57 4.73 -11.28
C GLY A 63 -2.20 3.78 -10.29
N MET A 64 -3.41 3.38 -10.63
CA MET A 64 -4.23 2.49 -9.83
C MET A 64 -5.05 1.57 -10.72
N LEU A 65 -5.18 0.32 -10.28
CA LEU A 65 -6.08 -0.67 -10.84
C LEU A 65 -7.46 -0.53 -10.21
N HIS A 66 -8.49 -0.40 -11.05
CA HIS A 66 -9.88 -0.31 -10.65
C HIS A 66 -10.64 -1.54 -11.09
N ASP A 67 -11.46 -2.09 -10.20
CA ASP A 67 -12.40 -3.16 -10.52
C ASP A 67 -13.83 -2.62 -10.49
N MET A 68 -14.36 -2.32 -11.67
CA MET A 68 -15.66 -1.70 -11.84
C MET A 68 -16.69 -2.69 -12.39
N SER A 69 -17.97 -2.43 -12.15
CA SER A 69 -19.01 -3.18 -12.90
C SER A 69 -19.05 -2.72 -14.36
N LEU A 70 -19.48 -3.58 -15.29
CA LEU A 70 -19.65 -3.18 -16.69
C LEU A 70 -20.57 -1.95 -16.82
N GLY A 71 -21.63 -1.87 -16.01
CA GLY A 71 -22.53 -0.71 -15.99
C GLY A 71 -21.81 0.59 -15.61
N GLU A 72 -20.93 0.53 -14.62
CA GLU A 72 -20.13 1.70 -14.21
C GLU A 72 -19.15 2.14 -15.30
N VAL A 73 -18.47 1.19 -15.95
CA VAL A 73 -17.58 1.47 -17.09
C VAL A 73 -18.36 2.17 -18.22
N LEU A 74 -19.56 1.69 -18.54
CA LEU A 74 -20.41 2.30 -19.56
C LEU A 74 -20.88 3.70 -19.17
N ILE A 75 -21.22 3.93 -17.90
CA ILE A 75 -21.61 5.26 -17.39
C ILE A 75 -20.43 6.24 -17.47
N ARG A 76 -19.23 5.83 -17.04
CA ARG A 76 -18.04 6.70 -17.00
C ARG A 76 -17.44 6.95 -18.38
N PHE A 77 -17.34 5.92 -19.23
CA PHE A 77 -16.59 5.98 -20.49
C PHE A 77 -17.45 5.89 -21.75
N GLY A 78 -18.73 5.48 -21.66
CA GLY A 78 -19.62 5.36 -22.82
C GLY A 78 -19.99 6.71 -23.46
N GLY A 79 -20.03 7.78 -22.66
CA GLY A 79 -20.33 9.14 -23.14
C GLY A 79 -21.69 9.26 -23.84
N GLY A 80 -22.63 8.37 -23.54
CA GLY A 80 -23.97 8.31 -24.16
C GLY A 80 -23.98 7.88 -25.63
N ASN A 81 -22.85 7.39 -26.17
CA ASN A 81 -22.78 6.93 -27.55
C ASN A 81 -22.94 5.40 -27.61
N ARG A 82 -24.10 4.94 -28.10
CA ARG A 82 -24.41 3.51 -28.26
C ARG A 82 -23.36 2.70 -29.02
N ARG A 83 -22.66 3.29 -30.00
CA ARG A 83 -21.59 2.57 -30.73
C ARG A 83 -20.36 2.34 -29.85
N ARG A 84 -20.01 3.33 -29.02
CA ARG A 84 -18.89 3.25 -28.08
C ARG A 84 -19.22 2.27 -26.96
N GLU A 85 -20.43 2.33 -26.41
CA GLU A 85 -20.93 1.39 -25.40
C GLU A 85 -20.87 -0.06 -25.87
N LYS A 86 -21.33 -0.35 -27.10
CA LYS A 86 -21.22 -1.69 -27.69
C LYS A 86 -19.77 -2.15 -27.85
N ARG A 87 -18.86 -1.25 -28.25
CA ARG A 87 -17.43 -1.56 -28.36
C ARG A 87 -16.81 -1.87 -26.99
N LEU A 88 -17.13 -1.07 -25.98
CA LEU A 88 -16.67 -1.30 -24.61
C LEU A 88 -17.16 -2.65 -24.08
N ALA A 89 -18.45 -2.96 -24.27
CA ALA A 89 -19.00 -4.24 -23.88
C ALA A 89 -18.29 -5.43 -24.57
N ALA A 90 -17.93 -5.28 -25.85
CA ALA A 90 -17.19 -6.31 -26.60
C ALA A 90 -15.79 -6.55 -26.01
N ILE A 91 -15.02 -5.49 -25.74
CA ILE A 91 -13.66 -5.57 -25.17
C ILE A 91 -13.67 -6.36 -23.85
N TYR A 92 -14.60 -6.04 -22.95
CA TYR A 92 -14.69 -6.72 -21.65
C TYR A 92 -15.27 -8.15 -21.75
N SER A 93 -16.11 -8.42 -22.75
CA SER A 93 -16.58 -9.80 -23.00
C SER A 93 -15.48 -10.70 -23.55
N GLU A 94 -14.57 -10.17 -24.38
CA GLU A 94 -13.43 -10.92 -24.92
C GLU A 94 -12.37 -11.16 -23.82
N SER A 95 -12.06 -10.15 -23.01
CA SER A 95 -11.11 -10.25 -21.90
C SER A 95 -11.56 -11.24 -20.81
N ALA A 96 -12.87 -11.36 -20.54
CA ALA A 96 -13.40 -12.35 -19.61
C ALA A 96 -13.21 -13.80 -20.09
N LEU A 97 -13.09 -14.03 -21.40
CA LEU A 97 -12.87 -15.35 -21.99
C LEU A 97 -11.39 -15.77 -21.93
N THR A 98 -10.46 -14.80 -21.99
CA THR A 98 -9.01 -15.05 -21.87
C THR A 98 -8.54 -15.24 -20.44
N GLY A 99 -9.23 -14.64 -19.44
CA GLY A 99 -8.91 -14.80 -18.01
C GLY A 99 -9.22 -16.17 -17.40
N GLY A 100 -9.79 -17.10 -18.17
CA GLY A 100 -10.22 -18.43 -17.69
C GLY A 100 -9.15 -19.53 -17.72
N PHE A 101 -7.92 -19.27 -18.18
CA PHE A 101 -6.94 -20.34 -18.44
C PHE A 101 -5.65 -20.30 -17.60
N LEU A 102 -5.49 -19.36 -16.66
CA LEU A 102 -4.32 -19.32 -15.78
C LEU A 102 -4.75 -19.30 -14.32
N THR A 103 -5.04 -20.49 -13.79
CA THR A 103 -4.98 -20.74 -12.35
C THR A 103 -3.52 -20.73 -11.90
N SER A 104 -3.08 -19.67 -11.24
CA SER A 104 -1.97 -19.75 -10.29
C SER A 104 -2.17 -18.84 -9.09
N CYS A 105 -1.94 -19.42 -7.92
CA CYS A 105 -1.86 -18.85 -6.59
C CYS A 105 -1.67 -17.32 -6.47
N GLY A 106 -2.67 -16.65 -5.89
CA GLY A 106 -2.45 -15.66 -4.82
C GLY A 106 -1.82 -14.31 -5.17
N CYS A 107 -1.48 -14.02 -6.43
CA CYS A 107 -1.12 -12.68 -6.89
C CYS A 107 -2.24 -12.13 -7.78
N GLU A 108 -2.76 -10.92 -7.50
CA GLU A 108 -3.66 -10.25 -8.43
C GLU A 108 -2.88 -9.95 -9.73
N ASP A 109 -3.14 -10.68 -10.81
CA ASP A 109 -2.54 -10.39 -12.12
C ASP A 109 -2.99 -9.01 -12.61
N PHE A 110 -2.05 -8.21 -13.15
CA PHE A 110 -2.29 -6.85 -13.63
C PHE A 110 -3.43 -6.76 -14.65
N ASP A 111 -3.57 -7.80 -15.48
CA ASP A 111 -4.50 -7.85 -16.62
C ASP A 111 -5.87 -8.44 -16.26
N VAL A 112 -6.03 -9.04 -15.08
CA VAL A 112 -7.24 -9.77 -14.70
C VAL A 112 -7.89 -9.11 -13.49
N ALA A 113 -9.20 -8.88 -13.55
CA ALA A 113 -9.95 -8.39 -12.40
C ALA A 113 -9.95 -9.44 -11.28
N ALA A 114 -9.87 -9.03 -10.03
CA ALA A 114 -9.86 -9.95 -8.89
C ALA A 114 -11.14 -10.81 -8.79
N ARG A 115 -12.21 -10.38 -9.47
CA ARG A 115 -13.46 -11.14 -9.59
C ARG A 115 -13.91 -11.21 -11.05
N ALA A 116 -14.38 -12.39 -11.46
CA ALA A 116 -14.86 -12.65 -12.81
C ALA A 116 -16.09 -11.81 -13.24
N ASP A 117 -16.80 -11.20 -12.29
CA ASP A 117 -17.96 -10.31 -12.55
C ASP A 117 -17.57 -8.83 -12.68
N ARG A 118 -16.28 -8.51 -12.59
CA ARG A 118 -15.76 -7.14 -12.64
C ARG A 118 -14.89 -6.91 -13.87
N CYS A 119 -14.90 -5.67 -14.32
CA CYS A 119 -14.11 -5.14 -15.42
C CYS A 119 -12.91 -4.38 -14.83
N ARG A 120 -11.70 -4.86 -15.13
CA ARG A 120 -10.45 -4.20 -14.75
C ARG A 120 -10.25 -2.94 -15.60
N VAL A 121 -9.95 -1.81 -14.97
CA VAL A 121 -9.63 -0.53 -15.62
C VAL A 121 -8.33 -0.01 -15.02
N VAL A 122 -7.36 0.31 -15.86
CA VAL A 122 -6.05 0.83 -15.42
C VAL A 122 -6.07 2.34 -15.54
N GLU A 123 -6.00 3.04 -14.41
CA GLU A 123 -5.81 4.50 -14.35
C GLU A 123 -4.30 4.80 -14.29
N VAL A 124 -3.78 5.51 -15.28
CA VAL A 124 -2.36 5.91 -15.36
C VAL A 124 -2.26 7.42 -15.45
N TRP A 125 -1.49 8.02 -14.57
CA TRP A 125 -1.12 9.43 -14.61
C TRP A 125 0.35 9.56 -14.99
N THR A 126 0.63 10.30 -16.05
CA THR A 126 2.00 10.60 -16.50
C THR A 126 2.28 12.09 -16.43
N LEU A 127 3.51 12.44 -16.09
CA LEU A 127 4.02 13.80 -16.14
C LEU A 127 4.60 14.08 -17.53
N ASP A 128 3.82 14.69 -18.41
CA ASP A 128 4.24 14.91 -19.79
C ASP A 128 4.88 16.29 -19.97
N SER A 129 5.91 16.35 -20.82
CA SER A 129 6.44 17.61 -21.32
C SER A 129 5.47 18.23 -22.33
N VAL A 130 4.96 19.42 -22.02
CA VAL A 130 4.05 20.18 -22.88
C VAL A 130 4.67 21.52 -23.28
N GLU A 131 4.41 21.95 -24.51
CA GLU A 131 4.79 23.28 -24.98
C GLU A 131 3.67 24.28 -24.66
N LEU A 132 4.01 25.33 -23.93
CA LEU A 132 3.10 26.39 -23.52
C LEU A 132 3.48 27.73 -24.19
N LEU A 133 2.47 28.56 -24.37
CA LEU A 133 2.60 29.93 -24.84
C LEU A 133 2.44 30.88 -23.65
N ALA A 134 3.55 31.48 -23.23
CA ALA A 134 3.53 32.60 -22.31
C ALA A 134 3.05 33.85 -23.06
N CYS A 135 1.78 34.18 -22.85
CA CYS A 135 1.08 35.29 -23.47
C CYS A 135 1.07 36.47 -22.49
N HIS A 136 1.89 37.48 -22.77
CA HIS A 136 1.93 38.71 -22.00
C HIS A 136 1.06 39.78 -22.65
N ASP A 137 -0.09 40.05 -22.04
CA ASP A 137 -0.98 41.12 -22.45
C ASP A 137 -0.53 42.44 -21.80
N ARG A 138 0.18 43.26 -22.59
CA ARG A 138 0.65 44.58 -22.16
C ARG A 138 -0.48 45.55 -21.83
N ARG A 139 -1.68 45.36 -22.39
CA ARG A 139 -2.83 46.24 -22.14
C ARG A 139 -3.45 45.99 -20.76
N ALA A 140 -3.45 44.73 -20.33
CA ALA A 140 -4.04 44.29 -19.06
C ALA A 140 -2.99 44.01 -17.96
N ALA A 141 -1.70 44.23 -18.26
CA ALA A 141 -0.56 43.88 -17.40
C ALA A 141 -0.65 42.43 -16.87
N ARG A 142 -1.08 41.48 -17.72
CA ARG A 142 -1.35 40.09 -17.32
C ARG A 142 -0.49 39.12 -18.12
N LEU A 143 0.14 38.18 -17.41
CA LEU A 143 0.77 37.01 -17.99
C LEU A 143 -0.18 35.81 -17.92
N VAL A 144 -0.45 35.17 -19.05
CA VAL A 144 -1.28 33.96 -19.14
C VAL A 144 -0.49 32.87 -19.81
N LEU A 145 -0.51 31.66 -19.24
CA LEU A 145 0.05 30.46 -19.86
C LEU A 145 -1.06 29.75 -20.63
N ALA A 146 -0.99 29.79 -21.95
CA ALA A 146 -1.89 29.08 -22.85
C ALA A 146 -1.22 27.81 -23.41
N ASP A 147 -2.03 26.88 -23.90
CA ASP A 147 -1.53 25.70 -24.62
C ASP A 147 -1.01 26.10 -26.02
N ALA A 148 -0.05 25.38 -26.57
CA ALA A 148 0.45 25.60 -27.93
C ALA A 148 -0.67 25.54 -28.99
N SER A 149 -1.70 24.73 -28.77
CA SER A 149 -2.89 24.64 -29.64
C SER A 149 -3.70 25.94 -29.71
N GLU A 150 -3.64 26.81 -28.69
CA GLU A 150 -4.36 28.09 -28.69
C GLU A 150 -3.63 29.20 -29.46
N ARG A 151 -2.52 28.89 -30.14
CA ARG A 151 -1.73 29.85 -30.89
C ARG A 151 -2.57 30.63 -31.91
N ASP A 152 -3.35 29.92 -32.72
CA ASP A 152 -4.16 30.51 -33.79
C ASP A 152 -5.19 31.49 -33.22
N ARG A 153 -5.72 31.17 -32.04
CA ARG A 153 -6.63 32.03 -31.31
C ARG A 153 -5.94 33.31 -30.84
N VAL A 154 -4.73 33.21 -30.27
CA VAL A 154 -3.95 34.39 -29.84
C VAL A 154 -3.56 35.25 -31.04
N GLU A 155 -3.19 34.62 -32.16
CA GLU A 155 -2.87 35.31 -33.41
C GLU A 155 -4.09 36.04 -33.99
N SER A 156 -5.29 35.45 -33.92
CA SER A 156 -6.54 36.11 -34.34
C SER A 156 -6.86 37.35 -33.49
N ILE A 157 -6.63 37.28 -32.18
CA ILE A 157 -6.81 38.42 -31.26
C ILE A 157 -5.80 39.51 -31.59
N ASN A 158 -4.54 39.15 -31.82
CA ASN A 158 -3.49 40.08 -32.21
C ASN A 158 -3.74 40.73 -33.57
N ALA A 159 -4.32 40.02 -34.53
CA ALA A 159 -4.74 40.60 -35.81
C ALA A 159 -5.85 41.64 -35.63
N ARG A 160 -6.86 41.35 -34.78
CA ARG A 160 -7.92 42.32 -34.45
C ARG A 160 -7.37 43.55 -33.72
N ARG A 161 -6.47 43.37 -32.76
CA ARG A 161 -5.84 44.48 -32.02
C ARG A 161 -4.97 45.36 -32.91
N ARG A 162 -4.24 44.78 -33.85
CA ARG A 162 -3.48 45.53 -34.87
C ARG A 162 -4.38 46.45 -35.71
N ARG A 163 -5.54 45.96 -36.15
CA ARG A 163 -6.52 46.77 -36.89
C ARG A 163 -7.09 47.93 -36.07
N LEU A 164 -7.15 47.78 -34.76
CA LEU A 164 -7.64 48.80 -33.82
C LEU A 164 -6.53 49.70 -33.24
N GLY A 165 -5.27 49.55 -33.69
CA GLY A 165 -4.13 50.32 -33.15
C GLY A 165 -3.78 50.01 -31.70
N GLN A 166 -4.19 48.86 -31.17
CA GLN A 166 -4.01 48.49 -29.77
C GLN A 166 -2.75 47.62 -29.55
N PRO A 167 -2.17 47.63 -28.33
CA PRO A 167 -1.03 46.77 -28.01
C PRO A 167 -1.35 45.28 -28.20
N THR A 168 -0.47 44.59 -28.94
CA THR A 168 -0.55 43.14 -29.15
C THR A 168 -0.11 42.38 -27.90
N ILE A 169 -0.59 41.15 -27.79
CA ILE A 169 -0.15 40.17 -26.80
C ILE A 169 1.21 39.64 -27.27
N ALA A 170 2.25 39.82 -26.46
CA ALA A 170 3.56 39.24 -26.72
C ALA A 170 3.52 37.75 -26.39
N VAL A 171 3.98 36.90 -27.31
CA VAL A 171 3.92 35.44 -27.18
C VAL A 171 5.34 34.88 -27.14
N GLN A 172 5.65 34.13 -26.08
CA GLN A 172 6.90 33.40 -25.95
C GLN A 172 6.62 31.92 -25.73
N ARG A 173 7.31 31.05 -26.47
CA ARG A 173 7.25 29.60 -26.25
C ARG A 173 8.03 29.23 -25.01
N ARG A 174 7.45 28.37 -24.18
CA ARG A 174 8.09 27.77 -23.01
C ARG A 174 7.73 26.30 -22.93
N ARG A 175 8.68 25.47 -22.52
CA ARG A 175 8.38 24.09 -22.13
C ARG A 175 8.00 24.07 -20.65
N SER A 176 7.03 23.24 -20.32
CA SER A 176 6.57 22.98 -18.96
C SER A 176 6.15 21.52 -18.86
N VAL A 177 5.82 21.07 -17.66
CA VAL A 177 5.32 19.72 -17.41
C VAL A 177 3.89 19.79 -16.92
N ARG A 178 3.04 18.85 -17.36
CA ARG A 178 1.66 18.74 -16.89
C ARG A 178 1.28 17.28 -16.71
N TRP A 179 0.50 17.03 -15.66
CA TRP A 179 -0.06 15.72 -15.39
C TRP A 179 -1.23 15.41 -16.32
N ARG A 180 -1.18 14.23 -16.96
CA ARG A 180 -2.21 13.69 -17.83
C ARG A 180 -2.67 12.33 -17.29
N GLY A 181 -3.96 12.21 -17.00
CA GLY A 181 -4.61 10.96 -16.64
C GLY A 181 -5.12 10.24 -17.89
N SER A 182 -4.83 8.95 -18.01
CA SER A 182 -5.30 8.07 -19.07
C SER A 182 -5.89 6.81 -18.43
N TRP A 183 -7.03 6.38 -18.95
CA TRP A 183 -7.70 5.16 -18.52
C TRP A 183 -7.59 4.13 -19.63
N PHE A 184 -7.12 2.94 -19.30
CA PHE A 184 -6.96 1.83 -20.22
C PHE A 184 -7.85 0.66 -19.82
N ALA A 185 -8.36 -0.06 -20.81
CA ALA A 185 -8.87 -1.41 -20.62
C ALA A 185 -7.69 -2.39 -20.48
N PRO A 186 -7.93 -3.62 -20.01
CA PRO A 186 -6.87 -4.59 -19.74
C PRO A 186 -6.11 -5.03 -21.00
N ASP A 187 -6.75 -4.91 -22.18
CA ASP A 187 -6.15 -5.14 -23.49
C ASP A 187 -5.24 -4.00 -23.97
N GLY A 188 -5.07 -2.94 -23.16
CA GLY A 188 -4.34 -1.73 -23.53
C GLY A 188 -5.15 -0.72 -24.34
N THR A 189 -6.45 -0.96 -24.58
CA THR A 189 -7.30 -0.02 -25.31
C THR A 189 -7.50 1.26 -24.48
N LEU A 190 -7.19 2.42 -25.06
CA LEU A 190 -7.42 3.71 -24.42
C LEU A 190 -8.92 4.02 -24.31
N LEU A 191 -9.42 4.09 -23.07
CA LEU A 191 -10.80 4.42 -22.74
C LEU A 191 -11.04 5.91 -22.72
N ALA A 192 -10.19 6.67 -22.03
CA ALA A 192 -10.28 8.12 -21.92
C ALA A 192 -8.92 8.72 -21.57
N THR A 193 -8.72 9.98 -21.93
CA THR A 193 -7.56 10.78 -21.52
C THR A 193 -8.05 12.15 -21.08
N GLN A 194 -7.44 12.68 -20.02
CA GLN A 194 -7.73 14.01 -19.52
C GLN A 194 -6.47 14.64 -18.91
N LEU A 195 -6.32 15.96 -19.06
CA LEU A 195 -5.37 16.71 -18.24
C LEU A 195 -5.88 16.79 -16.80
N SER A 196 -4.95 16.94 -15.84
CA SER A 196 -5.29 17.11 -14.43
C SER A 196 -6.35 18.22 -14.25
N PRO A 197 -7.56 17.88 -13.75
CA PRO A 197 -8.63 18.85 -13.55
C PRO A 197 -8.41 19.74 -12.31
N TYR A 198 -7.47 19.35 -11.45
CA TYR A 198 -7.27 19.96 -10.15
C TYR A 198 -6.53 21.29 -10.24
N SER A 199 -6.83 22.23 -9.34
CA SER A 199 -6.16 23.54 -9.31
C SER A 199 -4.64 23.43 -9.10
N HIS A 200 -4.19 22.43 -8.34
CA HIS A 200 -2.78 22.13 -8.10
C HIS A 200 -2.07 21.49 -9.31
N GLY A 201 -2.82 21.06 -10.34
CA GLY A 201 -2.25 20.54 -11.59
C GLY A 201 -1.42 19.25 -11.47
N SER A 202 -1.61 18.50 -10.38
CA SER A 202 -0.92 17.24 -10.08
C SER A 202 -1.87 16.04 -10.19
N HIS A 203 -1.36 14.81 -10.08
CA HIS A 203 -2.14 13.57 -10.01
C HIS A 203 -3.04 13.53 -8.75
N PRO A 204 -4.08 12.67 -8.70
CA PRO A 204 -5.04 12.62 -7.58
C PRO A 204 -4.53 11.91 -6.31
N PHE A 205 -3.44 11.17 -6.40
CA PHE A 205 -2.95 10.34 -5.30
C PHE A 205 -2.14 11.13 -4.26
N CYS A 206 -2.30 10.78 -2.98
CA CYS A 206 -1.38 11.11 -1.92
C CYS A 206 -0.71 9.80 -1.49
N VAL A 207 0.61 9.77 -1.51
CA VAL A 207 1.41 8.56 -1.28
C VAL A 207 2.45 8.89 -0.23
N LYS A 208 2.61 7.99 0.73
CA LYS A 208 3.73 8.02 1.67
C LYS A 208 4.29 6.62 1.81
N LEU A 209 5.57 6.48 1.50
CA LEU A 209 6.34 5.26 1.72
C LEU A 209 7.33 5.54 2.84
N TYR A 210 7.38 4.66 3.84
CA TYR A 210 8.29 4.81 4.97
C TYR A 210 8.58 3.45 5.62
N PRO A 211 9.84 3.20 6.01
CA PRO A 211 11.05 3.90 5.55
C PRO A 211 11.29 3.63 4.06
N LEU A 212 11.61 4.69 3.31
CA LEU A 212 12.01 4.60 1.90
C LEU A 212 13.53 4.72 1.85
N ILE A 213 14.22 3.62 1.55
CA ILE A 213 15.68 3.55 1.46
C ILE A 213 16.00 3.01 0.07
N ASP A 214 16.79 3.74 -0.71
CA ASP A 214 17.22 3.34 -2.06
C ASP A 214 16.09 2.94 -3.03
N GLY A 215 14.87 3.46 -2.81
CA GLY A 215 13.69 3.15 -3.62
C GLY A 215 12.95 1.88 -3.19
N GLU A 216 13.40 1.22 -2.13
CA GLU A 216 12.74 0.09 -1.49
C GLU A 216 12.04 0.53 -0.20
N VAL A 217 10.93 -0.12 0.11
CA VAL A 217 10.18 0.08 1.35
C VAL A 217 10.56 -1.06 2.28
N HIS A 218 10.98 -0.73 3.51
CA HIS A 218 11.29 -1.72 4.55
C HIS A 218 10.31 -1.57 5.72
N PRO A 219 9.10 -2.14 5.64
CA PRO A 219 8.06 -1.93 6.63
C PRO A 219 8.50 -2.41 8.02
N PHE A 220 8.02 -1.73 9.05
CA PHE A 220 8.28 -2.11 10.44
C PHE A 220 7.89 -3.56 10.76
N ILE A 221 6.83 -4.07 10.12
CA ILE A 221 6.35 -5.44 10.32
C ILE A 221 7.19 -6.48 9.57
N GLU A 222 7.92 -6.12 8.51
CA GLU A 222 8.76 -7.07 7.75
C GLU A 222 9.81 -7.72 8.67
N ASP A 223 10.49 -6.92 9.49
CA ASP A 223 11.48 -7.39 10.47
C ASP A 223 10.86 -8.35 11.51
N ILE A 224 9.57 -8.19 11.83
CA ILE A 224 8.85 -9.05 12.78
C ILE A 224 8.43 -10.36 12.10
N VAL A 225 7.99 -10.31 10.85
CA VAL A 225 7.51 -11.48 10.10
C VAL A 225 8.61 -12.53 9.95
N ASP A 226 9.85 -12.10 9.65
CA ASP A 226 10.98 -13.01 9.53
C ASP A 226 11.39 -13.64 10.86
N GLN A 227 11.31 -12.89 11.97
CA GLN A 227 11.53 -13.46 13.30
C GLN A 227 10.44 -14.47 13.68
N GLN A 228 9.18 -14.19 13.37
CA GLN A 228 8.08 -15.12 13.62
C GLN A 228 8.26 -16.43 12.83
N ARG A 229 8.76 -16.38 11.58
CA ARG A 229 9.10 -17.59 10.80
C ARG A 229 10.18 -18.43 11.48
N ASN A 230 11.22 -17.78 11.99
CA ASN A 230 12.28 -18.46 12.74
C ASN A 230 11.74 -19.10 14.03
N ILE A 231 10.94 -18.38 14.82
CA ILE A 231 10.29 -18.92 16.02
C ILE A 231 9.40 -20.12 15.68
N ASN A 232 8.54 -20.00 14.66
CA ASN A 232 7.68 -21.09 14.21
C ASN A 232 8.48 -22.33 13.81
N ARG A 233 9.62 -22.13 13.14
CA ARG A 233 10.55 -23.19 12.79
C ARG A 233 11.21 -23.81 14.03
N SER A 234 11.68 -22.99 14.96
CA SER A 234 12.28 -23.44 16.23
C SER A 234 11.29 -24.26 17.04
N ILE A 235 10.02 -23.84 17.14
CA ILE A 235 8.95 -24.60 17.78
C ILE A 235 8.76 -25.96 17.10
N THR A 236 8.70 -25.99 15.77
CA THR A 236 8.56 -27.23 14.99
C THR A 236 9.75 -28.17 15.21
N LEU A 237 10.97 -27.64 15.27
CA LEU A 237 12.17 -28.42 15.55
C LEU A 237 12.18 -28.97 16.99
N ILE A 238 11.76 -28.16 17.96
CA ILE A 238 11.63 -28.60 19.36
C ILE A 238 10.59 -29.71 19.46
N ASP A 239 9.42 -29.55 18.83
CA ASP A 239 8.37 -30.56 18.82
C ASP A 239 8.86 -31.87 18.17
N HIS A 240 9.54 -31.78 17.03
CA HIS A 240 10.17 -32.93 16.39
C HIS A 240 11.24 -33.59 17.27
N ILE A 241 12.11 -32.81 17.91
CA ILE A 241 13.11 -33.32 18.87
C ILE A 241 12.39 -34.02 20.02
N LEU A 242 11.36 -33.42 20.62
CA LEU A 242 10.59 -34.02 21.72
C LEU A 242 9.81 -35.27 21.30
N GLY A 243 9.36 -35.34 20.04
CA GLY A 243 8.67 -36.49 19.46
C GLY A 243 9.58 -37.66 19.11
N THR A 244 10.78 -37.39 18.59
CA THR A 244 11.77 -38.41 18.17
C THR A 244 12.80 -38.76 19.24
N SER A 245 13.00 -37.90 20.24
CA SER A 245 13.92 -38.18 21.34
C SER A 245 13.40 -39.40 22.09
N ALA A 246 14.28 -40.38 22.24
CA ALA A 246 14.01 -41.57 23.03
C ALA A 246 13.75 -41.14 24.48
N LYS A 247 12.48 -40.99 24.86
CA LYS A 247 12.09 -40.66 26.24
C LYS A 247 12.42 -41.85 27.14
N GLY A 248 13.60 -41.83 27.74
CA GLY A 248 14.02 -42.81 28.73
C GLY A 248 14.16 -44.23 28.19
N ALA A 249 14.78 -44.41 27.03
CA ALA A 249 15.09 -45.75 26.54
C ALA A 249 16.21 -46.38 27.38
N LEU A 250 15.94 -47.56 27.92
CA LEU A 250 16.91 -48.36 28.66
C LEU A 250 17.60 -49.31 27.69
N LEU A 251 18.92 -49.17 27.52
CA LEU A 251 19.72 -50.17 26.82
C LEU A 251 20.12 -51.27 27.79
N TYR A 252 19.50 -52.44 27.66
CA TYR A 252 19.79 -53.62 28.47
C TYR A 252 20.45 -54.71 27.59
N PRO A 253 21.69 -55.16 27.88
CA PRO A 253 22.33 -56.23 27.13
C PRO A 253 21.57 -57.55 27.31
N ILE A 254 21.15 -58.17 26.20
CA ILE A 254 20.37 -59.43 26.21
C ILE A 254 21.15 -60.55 26.92
N GLU A 255 22.46 -60.56 26.78
CA GLU A 255 23.34 -61.54 27.40
C GLU A 255 23.44 -61.42 28.93
N SER A 256 23.02 -60.28 29.50
CA SER A 256 22.98 -60.05 30.94
C SER A 256 21.65 -60.44 31.59
N LEU A 257 20.67 -60.91 30.80
CA LEU A 257 19.36 -61.32 31.30
C LEU A 257 19.49 -62.58 32.17
N PRO A 258 19.05 -62.55 33.44
CA PRO A 258 19.06 -63.73 34.30
C PRO A 258 18.22 -64.87 33.70
N ARG A 259 18.68 -66.12 33.83
CA ARG A 259 17.95 -67.30 33.31
C ARG A 259 16.54 -67.37 33.91
N GLY A 260 15.52 -67.31 33.06
CA GLY A 260 14.11 -67.43 33.44
C GLY A 260 13.38 -66.10 33.73
N VAL A 261 14.03 -64.95 33.51
CA VAL A 261 13.38 -63.63 33.58
C VAL A 261 13.08 -63.14 32.17
N GLU A 262 11.86 -62.68 31.91
CA GLU A 262 11.49 -62.11 30.61
C GLU A 262 11.85 -60.62 30.55
N LEU A 263 12.08 -60.09 29.35
CA LEU A 263 12.44 -58.67 29.16
C LEU A 263 11.35 -57.71 29.70
N ASN A 264 10.08 -58.14 29.68
CA ASN A 264 8.95 -57.39 30.23
C ASN A 264 9.04 -57.24 31.76
N ASP A 265 9.61 -58.23 32.47
CA ASP A 265 9.77 -58.17 33.93
C ASP A 265 10.83 -57.12 34.30
N VAL A 266 11.90 -57.03 33.50
CA VAL A 266 12.96 -56.00 33.67
C VAL A 266 12.40 -54.60 33.43
N ALA A 267 11.56 -54.41 32.40
CA ALA A 267 10.90 -53.13 32.13
C ALA A 267 9.95 -52.71 33.26
N ALA A 268 9.21 -53.67 33.84
CA ALA A 268 8.34 -53.43 34.98
C ALA A 268 9.12 -53.07 36.26
N MET A 269 10.29 -53.69 36.48
CA MET A 269 11.19 -53.32 37.58
C MET A 269 11.75 -51.91 37.39
N PHE A 270 12.20 -51.55 36.18
CA PHE A 270 12.76 -50.22 35.91
C PHE A 270 11.72 -49.09 36.06
N SER A 271 10.45 -49.39 35.86
CA SER A 271 9.33 -48.45 36.02
C SER A 271 8.95 -48.19 37.49
N ARG A 272 9.47 -48.99 38.44
CA ARG A 272 9.15 -48.86 39.87
C ARG A 272 10.20 -48.04 40.62
N PRO A 273 9.82 -46.97 41.34
CA PRO A 273 10.74 -46.23 42.20
C PRO A 273 11.38 -47.15 43.25
N GLY A 274 12.71 -47.15 43.34
CA GLY A 274 13.46 -47.94 44.33
C GLY A 274 13.76 -49.39 43.94
N ALA A 275 13.55 -49.79 42.68
CA ALA A 275 13.91 -51.12 42.21
C ALA A 275 15.44 -51.33 42.17
N VAL A 276 15.89 -52.48 42.66
CA VAL A 276 17.28 -52.93 42.60
C VAL A 276 17.40 -53.98 41.49
N ILE A 277 18.23 -53.72 40.48
CA ILE A 277 18.42 -54.61 39.34
C ILE A 277 19.73 -55.39 39.52
N PRO A 278 19.68 -56.72 39.74
CA PRO A 278 20.87 -57.53 39.86
C PRO A 278 21.59 -57.63 38.50
N VAL A 279 22.90 -57.37 38.47
CA VAL A 279 23.74 -57.48 37.26
C VAL A 279 24.80 -58.56 37.50
N SER A 280 24.85 -59.56 36.62
CA SER A 280 25.92 -60.56 36.63
C SER A 280 27.14 -60.02 35.88
N GLN A 281 28.21 -59.66 36.60
CA GLN A 281 29.45 -59.20 35.98
C GLN A 281 30.31 -60.38 35.56
N THR A 282 30.15 -60.81 34.31
CA THR A 282 31.23 -61.54 33.62
C THR A 282 32.12 -60.49 32.95
N ARG A 283 33.45 -60.60 33.11
CA ARG A 283 34.50 -59.56 32.96
C ARG A 283 34.56 -58.73 31.65
N THR A 284 33.58 -58.79 30.76
CA THR A 284 33.59 -58.10 29.45
C THR A 284 32.27 -57.40 29.08
N GLN A 285 31.21 -57.46 29.90
CA GLN A 285 29.93 -56.82 29.56
C GLN A 285 29.80 -55.40 30.12
N THR A 286 29.41 -54.47 29.25
CA THR A 286 29.16 -53.06 29.56
C THR A 286 27.87 -52.92 30.38
N MET A 287 27.90 -52.10 31.43
CA MET A 287 26.75 -51.84 32.30
C MET A 287 25.57 -51.24 31.49
N PRO A 288 24.30 -51.61 31.78
CA PRO A 288 23.14 -50.97 31.15
C PRO A 288 23.20 -49.45 31.38
N GLN A 289 23.22 -48.67 30.30
CA GLN A 289 23.18 -47.22 30.38
C GLN A 289 21.77 -46.72 30.10
N LEU A 290 21.26 -45.89 31.01
CA LEU A 290 20.07 -45.10 30.74
C LEU A 290 20.47 -44.00 29.75
N LEU A 291 19.98 -44.08 28.52
CA LEU A 291 20.06 -42.97 27.59
C LEU A 291 18.97 -41.97 27.96
N SER A 292 19.25 -41.11 28.93
CA SER A 292 18.47 -39.89 29.11
C SER A 292 18.98 -38.86 28.11
N THR A 293 18.44 -38.84 26.89
CA THR A 293 18.47 -37.60 26.09
C THR A 293 17.48 -36.65 26.75
N SER A 294 17.95 -35.91 27.75
CA SER A 294 17.18 -34.82 28.33
C SER A 294 16.82 -33.85 27.21
N ALA A 295 15.54 -33.46 27.18
CA ALA A 295 15.02 -32.45 26.27
C ALA A 295 16.03 -31.32 26.10
N ASN A 296 16.48 -31.10 24.87
CA ASN A 296 17.66 -30.30 24.56
C ASN A 296 17.54 -28.88 25.16
N PRO A 297 18.20 -28.56 26.29
CA PRO A 297 18.01 -27.29 26.99
C PRO A 297 18.45 -26.10 26.14
N ALA A 298 19.33 -26.33 25.17
CA ALA A 298 19.77 -25.34 24.20
C ALA A 298 18.63 -24.85 23.29
N ALA A 299 17.69 -25.72 22.90
CA ALA A 299 16.60 -25.33 22.00
C ALA A 299 15.55 -24.48 22.73
N ALA A 300 15.22 -24.84 23.98
CA ALA A 300 14.34 -24.04 24.83
C ALA A 300 14.98 -22.67 25.19
N GLN A 301 16.29 -22.63 25.41
CA GLN A 301 17.02 -21.38 25.65
C GLN A 301 17.08 -20.50 24.40
N LEU A 302 17.27 -21.09 23.23
CA LEU A 302 17.26 -20.37 21.95
C LEU A 302 15.88 -19.76 21.68
N LEU A 303 14.79 -20.51 21.90
CA LEU A 303 13.43 -19.99 21.79
C LEU A 303 13.19 -18.79 22.73
N ARG A 304 13.70 -18.85 23.97
CA ARG A 304 13.60 -17.71 24.91
C ARG A 304 14.35 -16.48 24.40
N ILE A 305 15.55 -16.67 23.84
CA ILE A 305 16.33 -15.58 23.25
C ILE A 305 15.61 -15.00 22.02
N GLU A 306 15.04 -15.84 21.15
CA GLU A 306 14.26 -15.42 19.99
C GLU A 306 13.02 -14.60 20.41
N MET A 307 12.30 -15.02 21.44
CA MET A 307 11.18 -14.24 22.00
C MET A 307 11.63 -12.89 22.57
N GLU A 308 12.77 -12.84 23.27
CA GLU A 308 13.32 -11.57 23.80
C GLU A 308 13.78 -10.64 22.66
N MET A 309 14.37 -11.19 21.60
CA MET A 309 14.70 -10.40 20.40
C MET A 309 13.43 -9.89 19.71
N MET A 310 12.37 -10.70 19.62
CA MET A 310 11.09 -10.29 19.05
C MET A 310 10.46 -9.12 19.83
N GLU A 311 10.46 -9.15 21.17
CA GLU A 311 9.96 -8.04 21.99
C GLU A 311 10.76 -6.74 21.75
N LYS A 312 12.09 -6.86 21.60
CA LYS A 312 12.97 -5.72 21.32
C LYS A 312 12.79 -5.16 19.91
N VAL A 313 12.68 -6.01 18.89
CA VAL A 313 12.48 -5.61 17.49
C VAL A 313 11.09 -5.01 17.28
N SER A 314 10.07 -5.59 17.92
CA SER A 314 8.69 -5.11 17.83
C SER A 314 8.47 -3.74 18.47
N GLY A 315 9.43 -3.19 19.22
CA GLY A 315 9.32 -1.88 19.87
C GLY A 315 8.22 -1.77 20.94
N VAL A 316 7.35 -2.78 21.07
CA VAL A 316 6.27 -2.89 22.06
C VAL A 316 6.82 -3.68 23.24
N SER A 317 7.45 -2.98 24.17
CA SER A 317 7.85 -3.59 25.44
C SER A 317 6.63 -3.84 26.33
N SER A 318 6.72 -4.85 27.18
CA SER A 318 5.83 -5.10 28.34
C SER A 318 5.51 -3.83 29.15
N ALA A 319 6.45 -2.87 29.21
CA ALA A 319 6.26 -1.55 29.84
C ALA A 319 5.20 -0.66 29.15
N LEU A 320 5.08 -0.72 27.81
CA LEU A 320 4.05 0.01 27.05
C LEU A 320 2.68 -0.66 27.12
N GLN A 321 2.64 -1.98 27.32
CA GLN A 321 1.41 -2.74 27.54
C GLN A 321 0.84 -2.55 28.96
N GLY A 322 1.52 -1.79 29.81
CA GLY A 322 1.14 -1.60 31.21
C GLY A 322 1.30 -2.87 32.07
N GLN A 323 2.05 -3.86 31.59
CA GLN A 323 2.38 -5.03 32.39
C GLN A 323 3.46 -4.63 33.40
N ASN A 324 3.11 -4.66 34.68
CA ASN A 324 4.10 -4.62 35.74
C ASN A 324 4.93 -5.91 35.63
N VAL A 325 6.24 -5.79 35.42
CA VAL A 325 7.20 -6.87 35.71
C VAL A 325 7.21 -7.04 37.22
N GLU A 326 6.24 -7.78 37.75
CA GLU A 326 6.19 -8.15 39.15
C GLU A 326 7.43 -8.99 39.49
N GLY A 327 8.20 -8.53 40.47
CA GLY A 327 9.21 -9.34 41.14
C GLY A 327 10.68 -9.10 40.80
N LEU A 328 11.02 -8.22 39.86
CA LEU A 328 12.41 -7.80 39.63
C LEU A 328 12.49 -6.29 39.85
N GLY A 329 13.38 -5.85 40.75
CA GLY A 329 13.57 -4.46 41.17
C GLY A 329 14.03 -3.49 40.07
N GLY A 330 13.35 -3.46 38.93
CA GLY A 330 13.47 -2.44 37.90
C GLY A 330 12.91 -1.14 38.46
N SER A 331 13.82 -0.25 38.87
CA SER A 331 13.47 1.10 39.33
C SER A 331 12.49 1.76 38.36
N ALA A 332 11.54 2.54 38.87
CA ALA A 332 10.58 3.30 38.05
C ALA A 332 11.25 4.11 36.91
N ARG A 333 12.54 4.44 37.06
CA ARG A 333 13.38 5.09 36.05
C ARG A 333 13.70 4.20 34.86
N LEU A 334 13.91 2.89 35.05
CA LEU A 334 14.11 1.94 33.95
C LEU A 334 12.81 1.71 33.18
N TYR A 335 11.67 1.60 33.86
CA TYR A 335 10.35 1.55 33.21
C TYR A 335 10.06 2.81 32.41
N ALA A 336 10.28 3.99 33.02
CA ALA A 336 10.10 5.26 32.33
C ALA A 336 11.03 5.37 31.11
N ALA A 337 12.31 5.01 31.25
CA ALA A 337 13.27 5.01 30.14
C ALA A 337 12.88 4.02 29.04
N GLN A 338 12.35 2.84 29.38
CA GLN A 338 11.91 1.84 28.41
C GLN A 338 10.65 2.30 27.66
N ALA A 339 9.69 2.90 28.37
CA ALA A 339 8.51 3.50 27.75
C ALA A 339 8.88 4.71 26.87
N GLU A 340 9.80 5.57 27.31
CA GLU A 340 10.29 6.71 26.52
C GLU A 340 11.04 6.26 25.25
N ASN A 341 11.92 5.26 25.35
CA ASN A 341 12.65 4.72 24.20
C ASN A 341 11.70 4.08 23.18
N ALA A 342 10.71 3.32 23.65
CA ALA A 342 9.71 2.70 22.79
C ALA A 342 8.79 3.74 22.14
N ALA A 343 8.40 4.77 22.88
CA ALA A 343 7.66 5.91 22.34
C ALA A 343 8.48 6.71 21.32
N ALA A 344 9.78 6.88 21.55
CA ALA A 344 10.68 7.57 20.62
C ALA A 344 10.82 6.81 19.29
N ALA A 345 10.88 5.48 19.31
CA ALA A 345 10.93 4.66 18.10
C ALA A 345 9.65 4.78 17.26
N MET A 346 8.48 4.73 17.91
CA MET A 346 7.18 4.87 17.21
C MET A 346 6.85 6.32 16.82
N ARG A 347 7.48 7.30 17.46
CA ARG A 347 7.24 8.73 17.20
C ARG A 347 7.51 9.09 15.74
N ASP A 348 8.59 8.59 15.15
CA ASP A 348 8.94 8.91 13.76
C ASP A 348 7.87 8.41 12.78
N ILE A 349 7.36 7.19 13.00
CA ILE A 349 6.27 6.60 12.21
C ILE A 349 5.00 7.47 12.32
N PHE A 350 4.62 7.87 13.55
CA PHE A 350 3.41 8.69 13.75
C PHE A 350 3.56 10.13 13.24
N ASP A 351 4.74 10.74 13.39
CA ASP A 351 5.03 12.07 12.86
C ASP A 351 5.01 12.05 11.32
N THR A 352 5.54 10.99 10.72
CA THR A 352 5.50 10.73 9.27
C THR A 352 4.06 10.56 8.77
N PHE A 353 3.23 9.78 9.47
CA PHE A 353 1.82 9.62 9.14
C PHE A 353 1.04 10.95 9.30
N THR A 354 1.37 11.74 10.31
CA THR A 354 0.77 13.08 10.51
C THR A 354 1.13 14.04 9.38
N SER A 355 2.38 13.98 8.90
CA SER A 355 2.84 14.72 7.72
C SER A 355 2.05 14.31 6.46
N PHE A 356 1.80 13.01 6.27
CA PHE A 356 0.96 12.49 5.20
C PHE A 356 -0.47 13.05 5.27
N ARG A 357 -1.13 13.00 6.44
CA ARG A 357 -2.48 13.57 6.63
C ARG A 357 -2.53 15.07 6.29
N THR A 358 -1.50 15.82 6.69
CA THR A 358 -1.41 17.26 6.41
C THR A 358 -1.28 17.53 4.91
N SER A 359 -0.39 16.81 4.23
CA SER A 359 -0.20 16.90 2.77
C SER A 359 -1.49 16.54 2.02
N ARG A 360 -2.15 15.46 2.43
CA ARG A 360 -3.44 15.02 1.88
C ARG A 360 -4.52 16.09 2.05
N ASN A 361 -4.64 16.69 3.23
CA ASN A 361 -5.64 17.74 3.49
C ASN A 361 -5.42 18.98 2.63
N ALA A 362 -4.16 19.40 2.44
CA ALA A 362 -3.82 20.50 1.54
C ALA A 362 -4.21 20.18 0.09
N LYS A 363 -3.96 18.94 -0.36
CA LYS A 363 -4.31 18.48 -1.71
C LYS A 363 -5.83 18.35 -1.92
N ALA A 364 -6.56 17.90 -0.90
CA ALA A 364 -8.03 17.83 -0.91
C ALA A 364 -8.68 19.22 -1.00
N LEU A 365 -8.17 20.21 -0.25
CA LEU A 365 -8.64 21.60 -0.33
C LEU A 365 -8.41 22.20 -1.73
N ALA A 366 -7.23 21.97 -2.32
CA ALA A 366 -6.94 22.41 -3.67
C ALA A 366 -7.80 21.70 -4.73
N SER A 367 -8.18 20.45 -4.48
CA SER A 367 -9.08 19.69 -5.36
C SER A 367 -10.54 20.18 -5.32
N ALA A 368 -10.96 20.79 -4.20
CA ALA A 368 -12.30 21.37 -4.06
C ALA A 368 -12.46 22.67 -4.88
N ILE A 369 -11.35 23.40 -5.10
CA ILE A 369 -11.33 24.60 -5.92
C ILE A 369 -11.23 24.15 -7.38
N ASN A 370 -12.37 23.81 -7.96
CA ASN A 370 -12.43 23.41 -9.36
C ASN A 370 -11.91 24.56 -10.22
N LYS A 371 -10.89 24.31 -11.05
CA LYS A 371 -10.54 25.25 -12.12
C LYS A 371 -11.78 25.31 -13.01
N PRO A 372 -12.35 26.49 -13.33
CA PRO A 372 -13.44 26.53 -14.28
C PRO A 372 -12.92 25.90 -15.56
N ALA A 373 -13.45 24.73 -15.90
CA ALA A 373 -13.29 24.12 -17.21
C ALA A 373 -13.58 25.24 -18.20
N GLY A 374 -12.65 25.44 -19.14
CA GLY A 374 -12.61 26.60 -20.02
C GLY A 374 -13.99 27.00 -20.50
N ALA A 375 -14.26 28.30 -20.45
CA ALA A 375 -15.45 28.97 -20.95
C ALA A 375 -16.06 28.26 -22.18
N GLY A 376 -17.02 27.37 -21.92
CA GLY A 376 -18.18 27.20 -22.77
C GLY A 376 -18.93 28.50 -22.67
N VAL A 377 -18.59 29.46 -23.53
CA VAL A 377 -19.37 30.67 -23.74
C VAL A 377 -20.78 30.22 -24.04
N ASP A 378 -21.67 30.56 -23.12
CA ASP A 378 -23.10 30.40 -23.22
C ASP A 378 -23.58 31.02 -24.54
N LYS A 379 -23.78 30.17 -25.56
CA LYS A 379 -24.49 30.53 -26.78
C LYS A 379 -25.97 30.65 -26.43
N ARG A 380 -26.37 31.78 -25.84
CA ARG A 380 -27.70 32.41 -25.93
C ARG A 380 -27.82 33.54 -24.91
N ARG A 381 -27.38 34.73 -25.27
CA ARG A 381 -28.09 35.94 -24.84
C ARG A 381 -28.24 36.85 -26.05
N LYS A 382 -29.49 36.95 -26.53
CA LYS A 382 -29.92 37.88 -27.56
C LYS A 382 -29.50 39.29 -27.16
N GLU A 383 -28.84 39.99 -28.08
CA GLU A 383 -28.73 41.45 -28.04
C GLU A 383 -30.14 42.05 -27.99
N PRO A 384 -30.43 43.02 -27.10
CA PRO A 384 -31.62 43.83 -27.24
C PRO A 384 -31.39 44.82 -28.39
N SER A 385 -32.20 44.65 -29.44
CA SER A 385 -32.38 45.58 -30.55
C SER A 385 -32.65 46.98 -30.02
N ALA A 386 -31.69 47.89 -30.19
CA ALA A 386 -31.91 49.32 -30.08
C ALA A 386 -32.76 49.81 -31.27
N LYS A 387 -34.07 49.91 -31.07
CA LYS A 387 -34.89 50.97 -31.66
C LYS A 387 -34.98 52.03 -30.55
N GLY A 388 -34.52 53.27 -30.69
CA GLY A 388 -34.62 54.10 -31.87
C GLY A 388 -36.00 54.77 -31.88
N GLU A 389 -36.35 55.47 -30.80
CA GLU A 389 -37.51 56.35 -30.75
C GLU A 389 -36.99 57.75 -30.39
N LYS A 390 -37.21 58.67 -31.33
CA LYS A 390 -36.89 60.09 -31.27
C LYS A 390 -38.16 60.86 -30.82
N PRO A 391 -38.01 62.14 -30.47
CA PRO A 391 -38.79 62.81 -29.42
C PRO A 391 -40.09 63.42 -29.96
N ASP A 392 -41.01 63.68 -29.02
CA ASP A 392 -41.83 64.89 -28.94
C ASP A 392 -42.16 65.18 -27.47
#